data_AF-A0A1R3KPU8-F1
#
_entry.id   AF-A0A1R3KPU8-F1
#
_cell.length_a   1.000
_cell.length_b   1.000
_cell.length_c   1.000
_cell.angle_alpha   90.00
_cell.angle_beta   90.00
_cell.angle_gamma   90.00
#
_symmetry.space_group_name_H-M   'P 1'
#
loop_
_entity.id
_entity.type
_entity.pdbx_description
1 polymer ?
#
loop_
_entity_poly.entity_id
_entity_poly.type
_entity_poly.pdbx_seq_one_letter_code
_entity_poly.pdbx_strand_id
1 'polypeptide(L)'
;MLDINLFREEKGNDPNLVRESQRRRFADVGIVDKIISLDKRWRRCQYELDHLRKELKVSFEKVEQFCITSPNDSWEMLEEMIKNSEEFYQELKIPYRVVAVVSGKLNDAAAKKYDLEAWFPASKTYRELVSCSNCTDYQSRRLQIKSNGQYVHMLNSTLTATERTMCCILENYQTENGVEISEVLLPYMDGVTFLPF
;
A
#
# COMPACT_ATOMS: atom_id res chain seq x y z
N MET A 1 27.11 4.86 -19.72
CA MET A 1 26.30 5.66 -18.77
C MET A 1 27.18 5.94 -17.56
N LEU A 2 27.29 7.20 -17.10
CA LEU A 2 28.07 7.50 -15.88
C LEU A 2 27.21 7.19 -14.65
N ASP A 3 27.79 6.54 -13.63
CA ASP A 3 27.11 6.30 -12.36
C ASP A 3 26.96 7.63 -11.59
N ILE A 4 25.75 7.91 -11.11
CA ILE A 4 25.42 9.08 -10.29
C ILE A 4 26.24 9.13 -8.99
N ASN A 5 26.72 7.99 -8.48
CA ASN A 5 27.55 7.94 -7.29
C ASN A 5 28.89 8.69 -7.47
N LEU A 6 29.42 8.79 -8.70
CA LEU A 6 30.65 9.53 -9.00
C LEU A 6 30.54 11.04 -8.72
N PHE A 7 29.31 11.56 -8.64
CA PHE A 7 29.00 12.96 -8.37
C PHE A 7 28.78 13.24 -6.87
N ARG A 8 28.87 12.22 -5.99
CA ARG A 8 28.50 12.30 -4.57
C ARG A 8 29.73 12.25 -3.66
N GLU A 9 30.11 13.42 -3.13
CA GLU A 9 31.23 13.57 -2.17
C GLU A 9 30.96 12.82 -0.87
N GLU A 10 29.72 12.82 -0.38
CA GLU A 10 29.31 12.13 0.84
C GLU A 10 29.42 10.60 0.77
N LYS A 11 29.59 10.03 -0.43
CA LYS A 11 29.88 8.59 -0.63
C LYS A 11 31.39 8.31 -0.81
N GLY A 12 32.25 9.31 -0.58
CA GLY A 12 33.70 9.20 -0.72
C GLY A 12 34.20 9.34 -2.17
N ASN A 13 33.38 9.86 -3.09
CA ASN A 13 33.79 10.10 -4.48
C ASN A 13 34.24 11.54 -4.68
N ASP A 14 35.07 11.78 -5.69
CA ASP A 14 35.54 13.12 -6.05
C ASP A 14 34.93 13.59 -7.38
N PRO A 15 33.93 14.50 -7.35
CA PRO A 15 33.33 15.06 -8.56
C PRO A 15 34.33 15.81 -9.44
N ASN A 16 35.49 16.23 -8.92
CA ASN A 16 36.52 16.89 -9.72
C ASN A 16 37.10 15.97 -10.79
N LEU A 17 37.16 14.65 -10.55
CA LEU A 17 37.55 13.67 -11.56
C LEU A 17 36.57 13.68 -12.73
N VAL A 18 35.27 13.87 -12.45
CA VAL A 18 34.24 14.00 -13.48
C VAL A 18 34.37 15.34 -14.21
N ARG A 19 34.63 16.44 -13.49
CA ARG A 19 34.90 17.75 -14.10
C ARG A 19 36.12 17.72 -15.03
N GLU A 20 37.20 17.07 -14.60
CA GLU A 20 38.42 16.94 -15.40
C GLU A 20 38.21 16.06 -16.63
N SER A 21 37.45 14.97 -16.50
CA SER A 21 37.02 14.15 -17.64
C SER A 21 36.22 14.96 -18.68
N GLN A 22 35.31 15.83 -18.24
CA GLN A 22 34.57 16.73 -19.15
C GLN A 22 35.49 17.75 -19.82
N ARG A 23 36.46 18.33 -19.08
CA ARG A 23 37.47 19.24 -19.65
C ARG A 23 38.31 18.57 -20.73
N ARG A 24 38.78 17.33 -20.50
CA ARG A 24 39.55 16.55 -21.49
C ARG A 24 38.75 16.25 -22.76
N ARG A 25 37.41 16.29 -22.69
CA ARG A 25 36.49 16.08 -23.81
C ARG A 25 35.96 17.38 -24.43
N PHE A 26 36.48 18.55 -24.00
CA PHE A 26 36.00 19.86 -24.43
C PHE A 26 34.49 20.08 -24.20
N ALA A 27 33.93 19.44 -23.17
CA ALA A 27 32.53 19.56 -22.79
C ALA A 27 32.33 20.60 -21.67
N ASP A 28 31.10 21.11 -21.54
CA ASP A 28 30.73 22.02 -20.47
C ASP A 28 30.83 21.34 -19.09
N VAL A 29 31.59 21.96 -18.19
CA VAL A 29 31.80 21.48 -16.83
C VAL A 29 30.64 21.89 -15.92
N GLY A 30 29.91 22.97 -16.26
CA GLY A 30 28.76 23.46 -15.49
C GLY A 30 27.64 22.44 -15.37
N ILE A 31 27.56 21.48 -16.31
CA ILE A 31 26.63 20.36 -16.24
C ILE A 31 26.85 19.49 -14.99
N VAL A 32 28.10 19.37 -14.50
CA VAL A 32 28.45 18.58 -13.32
C VAL A 32 27.80 19.20 -12.08
N ASP A 33 27.90 20.52 -11.93
CA ASP A 33 27.30 21.25 -10.81
C ASP A 33 25.77 21.22 -10.88
N LYS A 34 25.21 21.31 -12.10
CA LYS A 34 23.77 21.17 -12.32
C LYS A 34 23.27 19.76 -11.93
N ILE A 35 23.98 18.70 -12.32
CA ILE A 35 23.65 17.32 -11.94
C ILE A 35 23.71 17.15 -10.41
N ILE A 36 24.76 17.65 -9.76
CA ILE A 36 24.89 17.61 -8.30
C ILE A 36 23.71 18.33 -7.64
N SER A 37 23.32 19.52 -8.15
CA SER A 37 22.20 20.28 -7.60
C SER A 37 20.85 19.53 -7.74
N LEU A 38 20.61 18.89 -8.89
CA LEU A 38 19.40 18.13 -9.15
C LEU A 38 19.36 16.84 -8.32
N ASP A 39 20.48 16.13 -8.17
CA ASP A 39 20.59 14.94 -7.32
C ASP A 39 20.33 15.28 -5.84
N LYS A 40 20.88 16.40 -5.35
CA LYS A 40 20.61 16.90 -3.99
C LYS A 40 19.12 17.21 -3.80
N ARG A 41 18.50 17.92 -4.75
CA ARG A 41 17.06 18.21 -4.71
C ARG A 41 16.22 16.94 -4.75
N TRP A 42 16.52 16.01 -5.65
CA TRP A 42 15.82 14.74 -5.75
C TRP A 42 15.92 13.93 -4.46
N ARG A 43 17.11 13.81 -3.85
CA ARG A 43 17.29 13.10 -2.58
C ARG A 43 16.55 13.77 -1.43
N ARG A 44 16.55 15.10 -1.37
CA ARG A 44 15.76 15.83 -0.38
C ARG A 44 14.28 15.53 -0.54
N CYS A 45 13.74 15.62 -1.75
CA CYS A 45 12.34 15.29 -2.02
C CYS A 45 12.04 13.81 -1.72
N GLN A 46 12.94 12.89 -2.01
CA GLN A 46 12.79 11.47 -1.63
C GLN A 46 12.77 11.28 -0.12
N TYR A 47 13.67 11.95 0.61
CA TYR A 47 13.70 11.88 2.08
C TYR A 47 12.44 12.45 2.71
N GLU A 48 11.99 13.63 2.25
CA GLU A 48 10.73 14.24 2.69
C GLU A 48 9.54 13.32 2.38
N LEU A 49 9.50 12.72 1.19
CA LEU A 49 8.49 11.75 0.82
C LEU A 49 8.51 10.49 1.71
N ASP A 50 9.69 9.93 1.99
CA ASP A 50 9.83 8.74 2.83
C ASP A 50 9.49 9.05 4.30
N HIS A 51 9.79 10.26 4.77
CA HIS A 51 9.38 10.73 6.10
C HIS A 51 7.85 10.86 6.19
N LEU A 52 7.23 11.56 5.25
CA LEU A 52 5.78 11.71 5.17
C LEU A 52 5.09 10.35 5.03
N ARG A 53 5.64 9.43 4.23
CA ARG A 53 5.16 8.03 4.14
C ARG A 53 5.24 7.31 5.48
N LYS A 54 6.30 7.55 6.26
CA LYS A 54 6.45 6.96 7.59
C LYS A 54 5.40 7.52 8.54
N GLU A 55 5.20 8.83 8.56
CA GLU A 55 4.17 9.47 9.41
C GLU A 55 2.75 9.02 9.03
N LEU A 56 2.44 8.98 7.72
CA LEU A 56 1.18 8.46 7.20
C LEU A 56 0.97 6.98 7.56
N LYS A 57 2.05 6.21 7.72
CA LYS A 57 1.97 4.81 8.16
C LYS A 57 1.65 4.68 9.66
N VAL A 58 1.88 5.71 10.47
CA VAL A 58 1.69 5.64 11.93
C VAL A 58 0.21 5.74 12.32
N SER A 59 -0.59 6.51 11.58
CA SER A 59 -2.00 6.70 11.89
C SER A 59 -2.81 6.54 10.61
N PHE A 60 -3.73 5.58 10.63
CA PHE A 60 -4.74 5.43 9.59
C PHE A 60 -6.01 4.83 10.17
N GLU A 61 -7.18 5.21 9.66
CA GLU A 61 -8.43 4.55 10.06
C GLU A 61 -8.66 3.24 9.29
N LYS A 62 -9.31 2.29 9.96
CA LYS A 62 -9.63 1.00 9.38
C LYS A 62 -10.95 0.47 9.90
N VAL A 63 -11.81 0.03 8.98
CA VAL A 63 -12.96 -0.81 9.30
C VAL A 63 -12.51 -2.26 9.18
N GLU A 64 -12.56 -3.00 10.29
CA GLU A 64 -12.09 -4.38 10.38
C GLU A 64 -13.26 -5.32 10.67
N GLN A 65 -13.32 -6.42 9.91
CA GLN A 65 -14.16 -7.58 10.21
C GLN A 65 -13.39 -8.49 11.17
N PHE A 66 -14.03 -8.93 12.25
CA PHE A 66 -13.45 -9.89 13.18
C PHE A 66 -14.50 -10.95 13.53
N CYS A 67 -14.16 -12.22 13.31
CA CYS A 67 -15.08 -13.33 13.54
C CYS A 67 -14.47 -14.34 14.52
N ILE A 68 -15.32 -14.81 15.43
CA ILE A 68 -15.03 -15.95 16.32
C ILE A 68 -16.00 -17.05 15.92
N THR A 69 -15.47 -18.20 15.50
CA THR A 69 -16.29 -19.28 14.97
C THR A 69 -16.03 -20.59 15.70
N SER A 70 -16.90 -21.57 15.49
CA SER A 70 -16.53 -22.96 15.76
C SER A 70 -15.39 -23.38 14.81
N PRO A 71 -14.58 -24.40 15.16
CA PRO A 71 -13.55 -24.92 14.28
C PRO A 71 -14.07 -25.35 12.90
N ASN A 72 -15.29 -25.91 12.85
CA ASN A 72 -15.89 -26.47 11.64
C ASN A 72 -16.31 -25.39 10.64
N ASP A 73 -16.71 -24.20 11.11
CA ASP A 73 -17.28 -23.15 10.26
C ASP A 73 -16.21 -22.14 9.79
N SER A 74 -15.01 -22.19 10.39
CA SER A 74 -13.99 -21.15 10.19
C SER A 74 -13.53 -20.99 8.74
N TRP A 75 -13.49 -22.07 7.96
CA TRP A 75 -13.06 -22.01 6.57
C TRP A 75 -14.12 -21.43 5.66
N GLU A 76 -15.39 -21.69 5.93
CA GLU A 76 -16.50 -21.03 5.22
C GLU A 76 -16.54 -19.54 5.55
N MET A 77 -16.36 -19.19 6.83
CA MET A 77 -16.26 -17.80 7.27
C MET A 77 -15.09 -17.05 6.61
N LEU A 78 -13.95 -17.70 6.36
CA LEU A 78 -12.85 -17.07 5.62
C LEU A 78 -13.28 -16.63 4.21
N GLU A 79 -13.99 -17.50 3.50
CA GLU A 79 -14.48 -17.22 2.14
C GLU A 79 -15.61 -16.16 2.17
N GLU A 80 -16.44 -16.14 3.21
CA GLU A 80 -17.44 -15.08 3.43
C GLU A 80 -16.78 -13.71 3.67
N MET A 81 -15.79 -13.64 4.57
CA MET A 81 -15.13 -12.37 4.94
C MET A 81 -14.36 -11.74 3.76
N ILE A 82 -13.70 -12.56 2.93
CA ILE A 82 -13.05 -12.04 1.72
C ILE A 82 -14.10 -11.58 0.71
N LYS A 83 -15.21 -12.30 0.55
CA LYS A 83 -16.33 -11.91 -0.32
C LYS A 83 -16.96 -10.58 0.10
N ASN A 84 -17.18 -10.36 1.39
CA ASN A 84 -17.67 -9.07 1.90
C ASN A 84 -16.71 -7.92 1.52
N SER A 85 -15.40 -8.19 1.56
CA SER A 85 -14.39 -7.21 1.16
C SER A 85 -14.43 -6.98 -0.35
N GLU A 86 -14.56 -8.02 -1.15
CA GLU A 86 -14.71 -7.94 -2.61
C GLU A 86 -15.94 -7.12 -3.00
N GLU A 87 -17.11 -7.42 -2.43
CA GLU A 87 -18.37 -6.69 -2.70
C GLU A 87 -18.21 -5.19 -2.42
N PHE A 88 -17.54 -4.82 -1.33
CA PHE A 88 -17.24 -3.42 -1.00
C PHE A 88 -16.42 -2.71 -2.11
N TYR A 89 -15.36 -3.33 -2.64
CA TYR A 89 -14.56 -2.72 -3.72
C TYR A 89 -15.25 -2.81 -5.10
N GLN A 90 -16.13 -3.77 -5.32
CA GLN A 90 -16.98 -3.85 -6.50
C GLN A 90 -17.98 -2.69 -6.55
N GLU A 91 -18.62 -2.34 -5.43
CA GLU A 91 -19.50 -1.17 -5.34
C GLU A 91 -18.75 0.14 -5.58
N LEU A 92 -17.51 0.23 -5.09
CA LEU A 92 -16.60 1.35 -5.39
C LEU A 92 -16.07 1.34 -6.83
N LYS A 93 -16.42 0.34 -7.65
CA LYS A 93 -15.94 0.13 -9.04
C LYS A 93 -14.40 0.16 -9.16
N ILE A 94 -13.69 -0.32 -8.14
CA ILE A 94 -12.23 -0.38 -8.14
C ILE A 94 -11.77 -1.73 -8.73
N PRO A 95 -10.92 -1.75 -9.77
CA PRO A 95 -10.36 -3.00 -10.29
C PRO A 95 -9.42 -3.64 -9.27
N TYR A 96 -9.58 -4.94 -9.03
CA TYR A 96 -8.74 -5.68 -8.08
C TYR A 96 -8.48 -7.12 -8.53
N ARG A 97 -7.60 -7.79 -7.79
CA ARG A 97 -7.41 -9.24 -7.81
C ARG A 97 -7.31 -9.79 -6.39
N VAL A 98 -7.76 -11.01 -6.19
CA VAL A 98 -7.53 -11.76 -4.94
C VAL A 98 -6.35 -12.71 -5.14
N VAL A 99 -5.42 -12.69 -4.19
CA VAL A 99 -4.24 -13.56 -4.22
C VAL A 99 -4.15 -14.38 -2.93
N ALA A 100 -3.93 -15.68 -3.08
CA ALA A 100 -3.58 -16.54 -1.94
C ALA A 100 -2.09 -16.33 -1.60
N VAL A 101 -1.82 -15.99 -0.35
CA VAL A 101 -0.45 -15.70 0.11
C VAL A 101 0.32 -17.02 0.28
N VAL A 102 1.50 -17.08 -0.33
CA VAL A 102 2.40 -18.25 -0.24
C VAL A 102 2.91 -18.43 1.19
N SER A 103 3.20 -19.68 1.58
CA SER A 103 3.58 -20.05 2.94
C SER A 103 4.75 -19.23 3.51
N GLY A 104 5.78 -18.95 2.72
CA GLY A 104 6.94 -18.15 3.14
C GLY A 104 6.68 -16.66 3.40
N LYS A 105 5.44 -16.19 3.17
CA LYS A 105 5.00 -14.82 3.44
C LYS A 105 3.90 -14.74 4.50
N LEU A 106 3.46 -15.87 5.05
CA LEU A 106 2.54 -15.90 6.18
C LEU A 106 3.28 -15.50 7.46
N ASN A 107 2.55 -14.88 8.38
CA ASN A 107 3.02 -14.71 9.75
C ASN A 107 2.76 -15.99 10.56
N ASP A 108 3.27 -16.06 11.79
CA ASP A 108 3.14 -17.27 12.62
C ASP A 108 1.68 -17.64 12.96
N ALA A 109 0.76 -16.68 12.90
CA ALA A 109 -0.63 -16.87 13.33
C ALA A 109 -1.55 -17.37 12.22
N ALA A 110 -1.35 -16.92 10.97
CA ALA A 110 -2.26 -17.19 9.87
C ALA A 110 -2.02 -18.60 9.30
N ALA A 111 -3.06 -19.44 9.31
CA ALA A 111 -3.04 -20.74 8.64
C ALA A 111 -3.27 -20.60 7.12
N LYS A 112 -4.06 -19.61 6.71
CA LYS A 112 -4.29 -19.21 5.31
C LYS A 112 -4.61 -17.72 5.29
N LYS A 113 -4.13 -17.04 4.24
CA LYS A 113 -4.34 -15.62 4.02
C LYS A 113 -4.66 -15.33 2.56
N TYR A 114 -5.63 -14.46 2.35
CA TYR A 114 -5.91 -13.82 1.07
C TYR A 114 -5.59 -12.33 1.16
N ASP A 115 -4.99 -11.80 0.11
CA ASP A 115 -4.86 -10.36 -0.08
C ASP A 115 -5.73 -9.92 -1.26
N LEU A 116 -6.51 -8.86 -1.07
CA LEU A 116 -7.15 -8.13 -2.16
C LEU A 116 -6.22 -7.01 -2.56
N GLU A 117 -5.71 -7.09 -3.78
CA GLU A 117 -4.83 -6.08 -4.34
C GLU A 117 -5.59 -5.27 -5.38
N ALA A 118 -5.70 -3.95 -5.18
CA ALA A 118 -6.37 -3.04 -6.09
C ALA A 118 -5.39 -2.44 -7.10
N TRP A 119 -5.88 -2.05 -8.27
CA TRP A 119 -5.10 -1.44 -9.34
C TRP A 119 -4.79 0.04 -9.04
N PHE A 120 -3.52 0.43 -9.18
CA PHE A 120 -3.05 1.81 -9.05
C PHE A 120 -2.52 2.32 -10.40
N PRO A 121 -3.32 3.08 -11.18
CA PRO A 121 -2.96 3.56 -12.51
C PRO A 121 -1.62 4.30 -12.60
N ALA A 122 -1.28 5.15 -11.61
CA ALA A 122 -0.07 5.95 -11.67
C ALA A 122 1.20 5.08 -11.60
N SER A 123 1.13 4.01 -10.80
CA SER A 123 2.25 3.07 -10.63
C SER A 123 2.14 1.80 -11.49
N LYS A 124 1.05 1.64 -12.25
CA LYS A 124 0.78 0.52 -13.17
C LYS A 124 0.96 -0.85 -12.50
N THR A 125 0.52 -0.97 -11.25
CA THR A 125 0.63 -2.21 -10.47
C THR A 125 -0.55 -2.38 -9.53
N TYR A 126 -0.77 -3.63 -9.13
CA TYR A 126 -1.65 -3.97 -8.03
C TYR A 126 -0.95 -3.71 -6.68
N ARG A 127 -1.69 -3.23 -5.68
CA ARG A 127 -1.22 -3.05 -4.30
C ARG A 127 -2.29 -3.50 -3.30
N GLU A 128 -1.84 -4.10 -2.20
CA GLU A 128 -2.70 -4.61 -1.12
C GLU A 128 -3.54 -3.50 -0.47
N LEU A 129 -4.87 -3.68 -0.49
CA LEU A 129 -5.83 -2.90 0.29
C LEU A 129 -6.46 -3.71 1.43
N VAL A 130 -6.65 -5.02 1.23
CA VAL A 130 -7.22 -5.92 2.23
C VAL A 130 -6.31 -7.11 2.46
N SER A 131 -6.24 -7.53 3.72
CA SER A 131 -5.69 -8.80 4.16
C SER A 131 -6.77 -9.53 4.96
N CYS A 132 -7.11 -10.74 4.54
CA CYS A 132 -8.09 -11.62 5.17
C CYS A 132 -7.40 -12.91 5.63
N SER A 133 -7.52 -13.28 6.91
CA SER A 133 -6.78 -14.41 7.49
C SER A 133 -7.64 -15.28 8.41
N ASN A 134 -7.46 -16.60 8.29
CA ASN A 134 -7.92 -17.56 9.29
C ASN A 134 -6.73 -17.96 10.17
N CYS A 135 -6.80 -17.63 11.47
CA CYS A 135 -5.75 -17.92 12.44
C CYS A 135 -6.00 -19.23 13.23
N THR A 136 -7.05 -19.96 12.85
CA THR A 136 -7.55 -21.15 13.56
C THR A 136 -7.55 -20.92 15.07
N ASP A 137 -6.96 -21.82 15.86
CA ASP A 137 -6.91 -21.73 17.31
C ASP A 137 -5.64 -21.05 17.86
N TYR A 138 -4.78 -20.48 17.00
CA TYR A 138 -3.49 -19.90 17.39
C TYR A 138 -3.65 -18.80 18.45
N GLN A 139 -4.60 -17.88 18.25
CA GLN A 139 -4.89 -16.78 19.16
C GLN A 139 -5.73 -17.24 20.36
N SER A 140 -6.75 -18.06 20.12
CA SER A 140 -7.66 -18.51 21.17
C SER A 140 -6.97 -19.39 22.22
N ARG A 141 -5.94 -20.17 21.84
CA ARG A 141 -5.09 -20.90 22.79
C ARG A 141 -4.33 -19.99 23.75
N ARG A 142 -3.80 -18.85 23.25
CA ARG A 142 -3.06 -17.88 24.07
C ARG A 142 -3.99 -17.13 25.02
N LEU A 143 -5.19 -16.81 24.54
CA LEU A 143 -6.21 -16.08 25.30
C LEU A 143 -7.11 -16.99 26.15
N GLN A 144 -6.94 -18.32 26.07
CA GLN A 144 -7.76 -19.32 26.75
C GLN A 144 -9.27 -19.23 26.43
N ILE A 145 -9.60 -18.92 25.18
CA ILE A 145 -10.99 -18.75 24.73
C ILE A 145 -11.53 -20.06 24.16
N LYS A 146 -12.55 -20.59 24.82
CA LYS A 146 -13.20 -21.87 24.46
C LYS A 146 -14.70 -21.72 24.36
N SER A 147 -15.30 -22.54 23.52
CA SER A 147 -16.75 -22.77 23.45
C SER A 147 -16.99 -24.27 23.47
N ASN A 148 -17.93 -24.74 24.30
CA ASN A 148 -18.25 -26.17 24.46
C ASN A 148 -17.02 -27.08 24.66
N GLY A 149 -16.04 -26.60 25.44
CA GLY A 149 -14.81 -27.35 25.75
C GLY A 149 -13.72 -27.35 24.67
N GLN A 150 -13.97 -26.77 23.50
CA GLN A 150 -13.02 -26.67 22.39
C GLN A 150 -12.54 -25.23 22.19
N TYR A 151 -11.31 -25.05 21.72
CA TYR A 151 -10.81 -23.72 21.35
C TYR A 151 -11.56 -23.23 20.10
N VAL A 152 -12.02 -21.99 20.16
CA VAL A 152 -12.66 -21.33 19.01
C VAL A 152 -11.63 -20.99 17.94
N HIS A 153 -12.07 -20.81 16.70
CA HIS A 153 -11.24 -20.23 15.66
C HIS A 153 -11.43 -18.71 15.58
N MET A 154 -10.36 -17.99 15.25
CA MET A 154 -10.37 -16.53 15.14
C MET A 154 -9.91 -16.09 13.75
N LEU A 155 -10.68 -15.18 13.15
CA LEU A 155 -10.44 -14.65 11.82
C LEU A 155 -10.54 -13.13 11.83
N ASN A 156 -9.77 -12.50 10.97
CA ASN A 156 -9.86 -11.07 10.74
C ASN A 156 -9.71 -10.75 9.25
N SER A 157 -10.42 -9.72 8.80
CA SER A 157 -10.34 -9.20 7.43
C SER A 157 -10.50 -7.71 7.44
N THR A 158 -9.63 -7.01 6.73
CA THR A 158 -9.86 -5.59 6.46
C THR A 158 -11.07 -5.43 5.55
N LEU A 159 -12.01 -4.56 5.89
CA LEU A 159 -13.02 -4.12 4.91
C LEU A 159 -12.43 -2.96 4.10
N THR A 160 -11.97 -1.92 4.78
CA THR A 160 -11.28 -0.79 4.17
C THR A 160 -10.29 -0.16 5.14
N ALA A 161 -9.07 0.07 4.65
CA ALA A 161 -8.09 0.97 5.28
C ALA A 161 -8.19 2.31 4.55
N THR A 162 -8.81 3.29 5.19
CA THR A 162 -9.42 4.46 4.54
C THR A 162 -8.45 5.24 3.66
N GLU A 163 -7.22 5.43 4.10
CA GLU A 163 -6.22 6.26 3.44
C GLU A 163 -5.70 5.59 2.17
N ARG A 164 -5.47 4.26 2.22
CA ARG A 164 -5.06 3.51 1.01
C ARG A 164 -6.21 3.41 0.02
N THR A 165 -7.42 3.18 0.51
CA THR A 165 -8.63 3.17 -0.32
C THR A 165 -8.85 4.53 -0.97
N MET A 166 -8.67 5.63 -0.23
CA MET A 166 -8.75 6.99 -0.74
C MET A 166 -7.71 7.24 -1.83
N CYS A 167 -6.44 6.87 -1.62
CA CYS A 167 -5.42 6.94 -2.67
C CYS A 167 -5.83 6.16 -3.93
N CYS A 168 -6.42 4.98 -3.77
CA CYS A 168 -6.89 4.16 -4.88
C CYS A 168 -8.06 4.83 -5.63
N ILE A 169 -9.02 5.41 -4.90
CA ILE A 169 -10.14 6.17 -5.47
C ILE A 169 -9.61 7.39 -6.24
N LEU A 170 -8.76 8.20 -5.62
CA LEU A 170 -8.18 9.39 -6.25
C LEU A 170 -7.46 9.04 -7.55
N GLU A 171 -6.71 7.94 -7.60
CA GLU A 171 -6.02 7.54 -8.84
C GLU A 171 -6.97 6.98 -9.92
N ASN A 172 -8.00 6.23 -9.55
CA ASN A 172 -8.91 5.58 -10.51
C ASN A 172 -10.03 6.50 -11.01
N TYR A 173 -10.39 7.54 -10.24
CA TYR A 173 -11.45 8.49 -10.56
C TYR A 173 -10.92 9.88 -11.01
N GLN A 174 -9.61 10.03 -11.19
CA GLN A 174 -9.05 11.29 -11.71
C GLN A 174 -9.45 11.53 -13.17
N THR A 175 -9.64 12.81 -13.48
CA THR A 175 -9.89 13.38 -14.81
C THR A 175 -8.81 14.42 -15.09
N GLU A 176 -8.88 15.07 -16.26
CA GLU A 176 -7.96 16.18 -16.58
C GLU A 176 -8.09 17.38 -15.62
N ASN A 177 -9.25 17.57 -14.98
CA ASN A 177 -9.58 18.78 -14.22
C ASN A 177 -9.82 18.55 -12.70
N GLY A 178 -9.72 17.31 -12.22
CA GLY A 178 -10.05 16.95 -10.84
C GLY A 178 -10.42 15.48 -10.68
N VAL A 179 -11.11 15.13 -9.61
CA VAL A 179 -11.52 13.75 -9.28
C VAL A 179 -13.05 13.66 -9.17
N GLU A 180 -13.63 12.71 -9.87
CA GLU A 180 -15.06 12.39 -9.74
C GLU A 180 -15.34 11.58 -8.47
N ILE A 181 -16.44 11.86 -7.78
CA ILE A 181 -16.83 11.06 -6.61
C ILE A 181 -17.56 9.79 -7.07
N SER A 182 -17.16 8.63 -6.55
CA SER A 182 -17.83 7.36 -6.80
C SER A 182 -19.32 7.43 -6.43
N GLU A 183 -20.19 6.89 -7.27
CA GLU A 183 -21.66 6.93 -7.09
C GLU A 183 -22.11 6.45 -5.71
N VAL A 184 -21.49 5.38 -5.18
CA VAL A 184 -21.82 4.81 -3.87
C VAL A 184 -21.44 5.74 -2.70
N LEU A 185 -20.51 6.68 -2.92
CA LEU A 185 -20.07 7.64 -1.92
C LEU A 185 -20.90 8.93 -1.90
N LEU A 186 -21.64 9.23 -2.99
CA LEU A 186 -22.41 10.47 -3.11
C LEU A 186 -23.36 10.74 -1.91
N PRO A 187 -24.10 9.75 -1.37
CA PRO A 187 -24.96 9.98 -0.21
C PRO A 187 -24.22 10.44 1.06
N TYR A 188 -22.91 10.21 1.14
CA TYR A 188 -22.07 10.51 2.29
C TYR A 188 -21.24 11.80 2.13
N MET A 189 -21.36 12.48 0.99
CA MET A 189 -20.48 13.58 0.59
C MET A 189 -21.16 14.96 0.60
N ASP A 190 -22.33 15.11 1.25
CA ASP A 190 -23.06 16.38 1.40
C ASP A 190 -23.27 17.14 0.07
N GLY A 191 -23.62 16.41 -0.99
CA GLY A 191 -23.84 16.96 -2.32
C GLY A 191 -22.58 17.24 -3.14
N VAL A 192 -21.39 16.95 -2.61
CA VAL A 192 -20.13 17.04 -3.35
C VAL A 192 -20.03 15.88 -4.36
N THR A 193 -19.99 16.22 -5.64
CA THR A 193 -19.89 15.25 -6.75
C THR A 193 -18.53 15.25 -7.45
N PHE A 194 -17.71 16.28 -7.23
CA PHE A 194 -16.44 16.48 -7.92
C PHE A 194 -15.45 17.27 -7.05
N LEU A 195 -14.18 16.88 -7.08
CA LEU A 195 -13.08 17.55 -6.36
C LEU A 195 -12.09 18.17 -7.38
N PRO A 196 -12.07 19.50 -7.58
CA PRO A 196 -11.15 20.15 -8.52
C PRO A 196 -9.70 20.15 -8.01
N PHE A 197 -8.73 20.27 -8.94
CA PHE A 197 -7.30 20.45 -8.63
C PHE A 197 -6.94 21.85 -8.14
#